data_AF-A0A1V5GKB8-F1
#
_entry.id   AF-A0A1V5GKB8-F1
#
_cell.length_a   1.000
_cell.length_b   1.000
_cell.length_c   1.000
_cell.angle_alpha   90.00
_cell.angle_beta   90.00
_cell.angle_gamma   90.00
#
_symmetry.space_group_name_H-M   'P 1'
#
loop_
_entity.id
_entity.type
_entity.pdbx_description
1 polymer ?
#
loop_
_entity_poly.entity_id
_entity_poly.type
_entity_poly.pdbx_seq_one_letter_code
_entity_poly.pdbx_strand_id
1 'polypeptide(L)'
;MATGNDFRALEAGAHAFAARDGHYRALTTMHFDRQTRVLHASLTLPLAVGVVGGNCGWHRGVKVAQKILGSFAYSSEKLASVMVSVGLAQCLAALFALSSEGIQKGHMRLHNKKLIK
;
A
#
# COMPACT_ATOMS: atom_id res chain seq x y z
N MET A 1 -1.14 7.43 9.05
CA MET A 1 -1.81 7.58 10.37
C MET A 1 -0.88 7.29 11.54
N ALA A 2 -0.32 6.08 11.68
CA ALA A 2 0.54 5.70 12.82
C ALA A 2 1.75 6.63 13.04
N THR A 3 2.30 7.18 11.96
CA THR A 3 3.43 8.12 11.98
C THR A 3 3.00 9.59 12.05
N GLY A 4 1.74 9.89 12.38
CA GLY A 4 1.24 11.26 12.56
C GLY A 4 1.10 12.09 11.28
N ASN A 5 1.32 11.48 10.11
CA ASN A 5 1.20 12.14 8.81
C ASN A 5 -0.26 12.27 8.35
N ASP A 6 -0.58 13.36 7.65
CA ASP A 6 -1.89 13.64 7.07
C ASP A 6 -2.18 12.68 5.91
N PHE A 7 -3.08 11.72 6.13
CA PHE A 7 -3.44 10.76 5.10
C PHE A 7 -4.26 11.40 3.96
N ARG A 8 -5.02 12.47 4.20
CA ARG A 8 -5.86 13.09 3.17
C ARG A 8 -4.99 13.72 2.09
N ALA A 9 -3.91 14.40 2.50
CA ALA A 9 -2.95 14.98 1.57
C ALA A 9 -2.28 13.91 0.69
N LEU A 10 -1.90 12.79 1.30
CA LEU A 10 -1.28 11.67 0.58
C LEU A 10 -2.27 11.00 -0.40
N GLU A 11 -3.50 10.72 0.03
CA GLU A 11 -4.55 10.14 -0.82
C GLU A 11 -4.88 11.04 -2.01
N ALA A 12 -5.07 12.35 -1.77
CA ALA A 12 -5.33 13.30 -2.84
C ALA A 12 -4.19 13.34 -3.87
N GLY A 13 -2.94 13.37 -3.40
CA GLY A 13 -1.77 13.33 -4.28
C GLY A 13 -1.67 12.02 -5.06
N ALA A 14 -1.88 10.88 -4.41
CA ALA A 14 -1.83 9.56 -5.04
C ALA A 14 -2.91 9.39 -6.11
N HIS A 15 -4.16 9.76 -5.81
CA HIS A 15 -5.27 9.63 -6.76
C HIS A 15 -5.19 10.66 -7.90
N ALA A 16 -4.70 11.88 -7.65
CA ALA A 16 -4.40 12.81 -8.74
C ALA A 16 -3.29 12.24 -9.66
N PHE A 17 -2.25 11.64 -9.08
CA PHE A 17 -1.16 11.02 -9.82
C PHE A 17 -1.59 9.79 -10.63
N ALA A 18 -2.60 9.04 -10.14
CA ALA A 18 -3.22 7.94 -10.88
C ALA A 18 -3.94 8.39 -12.16
N ALA A 19 -4.35 9.67 -12.24
CA ALA A 19 -5.07 10.24 -13.38
C ALA A 19 -4.22 11.22 -14.22
N ARG A 20 -2.90 11.30 -13.98
CA ARG A 20 -2.00 12.28 -14.61
C ARG A 20 -1.97 12.27 -16.14
N ASP A 21 -2.28 11.12 -16.75
CA ASP A 21 -2.30 10.93 -18.22
C ASP A 21 -3.72 11.08 -18.80
N GLY A 22 -4.61 11.79 -18.10
CA GLY A 22 -6.00 12.03 -18.49
C GLY A 22 -6.95 10.86 -18.24
N HIS A 23 -6.45 9.71 -17.78
CA HIS A 23 -7.25 8.54 -17.42
C HIS A 23 -6.78 7.98 -16.09
N TYR A 24 -7.73 7.66 -15.21
CA TYR A 24 -7.43 7.01 -13.94
C TYR A 24 -6.95 5.57 -14.16
N ARG A 25 -5.75 5.25 -13.69
CA ARG A 25 -5.11 3.93 -13.86
C ARG A 25 -4.56 3.38 -12.55
N ALA A 26 -4.20 2.10 -12.55
CA ALA A 26 -3.49 1.48 -11.44
C ALA A 26 -2.17 2.22 -11.15
N LEU A 27 -1.88 2.45 -9.87
CA LEU A 27 -0.63 3.06 -9.40
C LEU A 27 0.54 2.06 -9.40
N THR A 28 0.24 0.77 -9.33
CA THR A 28 1.21 -0.32 -9.32
C THR A 28 1.34 -0.91 -10.72
N THR A 29 2.56 -1.19 -11.15
CA THR A 29 2.86 -1.96 -12.36
C THR A 29 3.39 -3.33 -11.96
N MET A 30 2.88 -4.39 -12.57
CA MET A 30 3.37 -5.76 -12.36
C MET A 30 3.67 -6.43 -13.68
N HIS A 31 4.82 -7.09 -13.77
CA HIS A 31 5.29 -7.78 -14.97
C HIS A 31 5.94 -9.11 -14.59
N PHE A 32 5.47 -10.21 -15.18
CA PHE A 32 6.08 -11.52 -14.99
C PHE A 32 7.15 -11.78 -16.05
N ASP A 33 8.40 -11.91 -15.62
CA ASP A 33 9.48 -12.32 -16.49
C ASP A 33 9.48 -13.85 -16.62
N ARG A 34 9.22 -14.33 -17.85
CA ARG A 34 9.15 -15.76 -18.15
C ARG A 34 10.53 -16.44 -18.15
N GLN A 35 11.61 -15.71 -18.41
CA GLN A 35 12.96 -16.27 -18.47
C GLN A 35 13.48 -16.54 -17.06
N THR A 36 13.39 -15.54 -16.19
CA THR A 36 13.84 -15.66 -14.79
C THR A 36 12.80 -16.31 -13.88
N ARG A 37 11.54 -16.42 -14.33
CA ARG A 37 10.37 -16.86 -13.56
C ARG A 37 10.11 -16.00 -12.32
N VAL A 38 10.37 -14.69 -12.43
CA VAL A 38 10.19 -13.71 -11.35
C VAL A 38 9.07 -12.74 -11.69
N LEU A 39 8.21 -12.46 -10.72
CA LEU A 39 7.24 -11.36 -10.79
C LEU A 39 7.90 -10.08 -10.32
N HIS A 40 8.05 -9.11 -11.22
CA HIS A 40 8.49 -7.77 -10.90
C HIS A 40 7.28 -6.89 -10.62
N ALA A 41 7.31 -6.17 -9.50
CA ALA A 41 6.27 -5.22 -9.13
C ALA A 41 6.91 -3.88 -8.75
N SER A 42 6.33 -2.78 -9.21
CA SER A 42 6.81 -1.43 -8.92
C SER A 42 5.65 -0.50 -8.59
N LEU A 43 5.91 0.45 -7.69
CA LEU A 43 4.97 1.47 -7.26
C LEU A 43 5.71 2.80 -7.15
N THR A 44 5.15 3.84 -7.75
CA THR A 44 5.67 5.21 -7.68
C THR A 44 4.55 6.11 -7.23
N LEU A 45 4.78 6.88 -6.17
CA LEU A 45 3.78 7.76 -5.56
C LEU A 45 4.40 9.11 -5.19
N PRO A 46 3.68 10.23 -5.36
CA PRO A 46 4.07 11.49 -4.77
C PRO A 46 3.73 11.47 -3.28
N LEU A 47 4.72 11.19 -2.43
CA LEU A 47 4.53 11.16 -0.98
C LEU A 47 5.21 12.37 -0.32
N ALA A 48 4.42 13.39 -0.01
CA ALA A 48 4.87 14.50 0.84
C ALA A 48 4.72 14.11 2.32
N VAL A 49 5.77 13.55 2.90
CA VAL A 49 5.77 13.07 4.30
C VAL A 49 6.63 13.96 5.20
N GLY A 50 6.14 14.20 6.42
CA GLY A 50 6.83 14.93 7.47
C GLY A 50 7.32 14.01 8.58
N VAL A 51 8.56 14.22 9.00
CA VAL A 51 9.17 13.57 10.19
C VAL A 51 9.25 14.51 11.40
N VAL A 52 9.10 15.82 11.18
CA VAL A 52 9.04 16.87 12.21
C VAL A 52 7.76 17.69 12.01
N GLY A 53 7.19 18.19 13.11
CA GLY A 53 5.99 19.04 13.09
C GLY A 53 4.67 18.27 13.18
N GLY A 54 3.56 19.00 13.35
CA GLY A 54 2.23 18.43 13.50
C GLY A 54 2.08 17.47 14.68
N ASN A 55 1.40 16.34 14.46
CA ASN A 55 1.14 15.34 15.50
C ASN A 55 2.38 14.53 15.91
N CYS A 56 3.48 14.62 15.15
CA CYS A 56 4.72 13.90 15.42
C CYS A 56 5.40 14.34 16.73
N GLY A 57 5.17 15.58 17.18
CA GLY A 57 5.85 16.13 18.37
C GLY A 57 5.25 15.73 19.73
N TRP A 58 3.94 15.47 19.80
CA TRP A 58 3.21 15.34 21.08
C TRP A 58 2.38 14.06 21.22
N HIS A 59 1.91 13.46 20.14
CA HIS A 59 1.05 12.27 20.22
C HIS A 59 1.85 11.03 20.66
N ARG A 60 1.53 10.46 21.83
CA ARG A 60 2.26 9.34 22.42
C ARG A 60 2.33 8.12 21.49
N GLY A 61 1.24 7.78 20.81
CA GLY A 61 1.20 6.67 19.85
C GLY A 61 2.12 6.88 18.64
N VAL A 62 2.32 8.13 18.22
CA VAL A 62 3.24 8.44 17.10
C VAL A 62 4.68 8.25 17.56
N LYS A 63 5.03 8.70 18.77
CA LYS A 63 6.37 8.47 19.35
C LYS A 63 6.71 6.99 19.49
N VAL A 64 5.74 6.15 19.86
CA VAL A 64 5.93 4.69 19.89
C VAL A 64 6.19 4.14 18.49
N ALA A 65 5.40 4.53 17.49
CA ALA A 65 5.61 4.11 16.10
C ALA A 65 6.97 4.56 15.57
N GLN A 66 7.41 5.78 15.87
CA GLN A 66 8.73 6.30 15.51
C GLN A 66 9.86 5.51 16.18
N LYS A 67 9.69 5.11 17.44
CA LYS A 67 10.67 4.26 18.15
C LYS A 67 10.79 2.88 17.51
N ILE A 68 9.67 2.27 17.08
CA ILE A 68 9.66 0.99 16.37
C ILE A 68 10.35 1.11 14.99
N LEU A 69 10.05 2.17 14.25
CA LEU A 69 10.64 2.45 12.94
C LEU A 69 12.13 2.85 13.02
N GLY A 70 12.63 3.25 14.19
CA GLY A 70 14.03 3.59 14.39
C GLY A 70 14.48 4.75 13.50
N SER A 71 15.67 4.62 12.90
CA SER A 71 16.26 5.67 12.07
C SER A 71 15.46 6.02 10.81
N PHE A 72 14.55 5.14 10.36
CA PHE A 72 13.67 5.39 9.22
C PHE A 72 12.57 6.43 9.55
N ALA A 73 12.27 6.64 10.83
CA ALA A 73 11.24 7.58 11.28
C ALA A 73 11.68 9.05 11.23
N TYR A 74 12.97 9.32 11.04
CA TYR A 74 13.58 10.65 11.20
C TYR A 74 14.15 11.22 9.90
N SER A 75 13.93 10.56 8.76
CA SER A 75 14.16 11.12 7.42
C SER A 75 12.91 10.90 6.59
N SER A 76 12.42 11.98 5.97
CA SER A 76 11.22 11.94 5.14
C SER A 76 11.37 10.99 3.96
N GLU A 77 12.55 10.94 3.34
CA GLU A 77 12.87 10.08 2.20
C GLU A 77 12.84 8.60 2.61
N LYS A 78 13.40 8.28 3.79
CA LYS A 78 13.39 6.93 4.34
C LYS A 78 11.98 6.49 4.74
N LEU A 79 11.22 7.38 5.39
CA LEU A 79 9.84 7.10 5.77
C LEU A 79 8.95 6.89 4.53
N ALA A 80 9.10 7.74 3.50
CA ALA A 80 8.39 7.60 2.24
C ALA A 80 8.70 6.25 1.57
N SER A 81 9.99 5.87 1.53
CA SER A 81 10.40 4.56 1.01
C SER A 81 9.69 3.40 1.72
N VAL A 82 9.65 3.43 3.05
CA VAL A 82 8.93 2.42 3.85
C VAL A 82 7.43 2.42 3.50
N MET A 83 6.80 3.58 3.40
CA MET A 83 5.38 3.69 3.06
C MET A 83 5.06 3.13 1.67
N VAL A 84 5.88 3.44 0.66
CA VAL A 84 5.74 2.88 -0.70
C VAL A 84 5.94 1.36 -0.68
N SER A 85 6.96 0.86 0.02
CA SER A 85 7.18 -0.60 0.14
C SER A 85 6.00 -1.32 0.77
N VAL A 86 5.39 -0.74 1.82
CA VAL A 86 4.18 -1.29 2.45
C VAL A 86 3.00 -1.26 1.49
N GLY A 87 2.80 -0.16 0.74
CA GLY A 87 1.75 -0.08 -0.28
C GLY A 87 1.88 -1.13 -1.39
N LEU A 88 3.11 -1.36 -1.86
CA LEU A 88 3.40 -2.38 -2.86
C LEU A 88 3.13 -3.79 -2.32
N ALA A 89 3.60 -4.08 -1.11
CA ALA A 89 3.37 -5.37 -0.45
C ALA A 89 1.87 -5.64 -0.22
N GLN A 90 1.10 -4.62 0.18
CA GLN A 90 -0.34 -4.71 0.36
C GLN A 90 -1.06 -5.01 -0.96
N CYS A 91 -0.68 -4.33 -2.04
CA CYS A 91 -1.23 -4.57 -3.37
C CYS A 91 -0.94 -6.00 -3.85
N LEU A 92 0.29 -6.48 -3.66
CA LEU A 92 0.68 -7.85 -4.00
C LEU A 92 -0.11 -8.88 -3.18
N ALA A 93 -0.24 -8.69 -1.88
CA ALA A 93 -1.01 -9.59 -1.01
C ALA A 93 -2.49 -9.64 -1.40
N ALA A 94 -3.08 -8.49 -1.75
CA ALA A 94 -4.46 -8.42 -2.22
C ALA A 94 -4.66 -9.19 -3.54
N LEU A 95 -3.76 -9.00 -4.51
CA LEU A 95 -3.82 -9.73 -5.78
C LEU A 95 -3.61 -11.23 -5.58
N PHE A 96 -2.67 -11.63 -4.73
CA PHE A 96 -2.42 -13.03 -4.39
C PHE A 96 -3.66 -13.67 -3.75
N ALA A 97 -4.31 -12.97 -2.82
CA ALA A 97 -5.55 -13.45 -2.19
C ALA A 97 -6.69 -13.59 -3.21
N LEU A 98 -6.83 -12.64 -4.13
CA LEU A 98 -7.85 -12.67 -5.19
C LEU A 98 -7.58 -13.76 -6.25
N SER A 99 -6.31 -14.02 -6.55
CA SER A 99 -5.90 -15.04 -7.54
C SER A 99 -5.81 -16.45 -6.97
N SER A 100 -5.76 -16.60 -5.65
CA SER A 100 -5.63 -17.92 -5.01
C SER A 100 -6.98 -18.58 -4.74
N GLU A 101 -6.99 -19.91 -4.77
CA GLU A 101 -8.23 -20.70 -4.64
C GLU A 101 -8.94 -20.54 -3.30
N GLY A 102 -8.28 -20.03 -2.26
CA GLY A 102 -8.85 -19.95 -0.90
C GLY A 102 -10.14 -19.13 -0.83
N ILE A 103 -10.15 -17.95 -1.46
CA ILE A 103 -11.35 -17.09 -1.52
C ILE A 103 -12.39 -17.69 -2.47
N GLN A 104 -11.95 -18.21 -3.62
CA GLN A 104 -12.83 -18.84 -4.61
C GLN A 104 -13.55 -20.07 -4.05
N LYS A 105 -12.86 -20.98 -3.34
CA LYS A 105 -13.46 -22.17 -2.70
C LYS A 105 -14.46 -21.79 -1.62
N GLY A 106 -14.18 -20.76 -0.81
CA GLY A 106 -15.11 -20.23 0.19
C GLY A 106 -16.40 -19.70 -0.43
N HIS A 107 -16.28 -18.90 -1.49
CA HIS A 107 -17.43 -18.37 -2.24
C HIS A 107 -18.18 -19.45 -3.05
N MET A 108 -17.48 -20.40 -3.66
CA MET A 108 -18.06 -21.54 -4.38
C MET A 108 -18.83 -22.46 -3.44
N ARG A 109 -18.39 -22.65 -2.19
CA ARG A 109 -19.14 -23.41 -1.18
C ARG A 109 -20.47 -22.74 -0.82
N LEU A 110 -20.52 -21.40 -0.83
CA LEU A 110 -21.75 -20.62 -0.65
C LEU A 110 -22.63 -20.62 -1.92
N HIS A 111 -22.05 -20.63 -3.12
CA HIS A 111 -22.78 -20.78 -4.38
C HIS A 111 -23.36 -22.18 -4.59
N ASN A 112 -22.66 -23.25 -4.19
CA ASN A 112 -23.18 -24.62 -4.25
C ASN A 112 -24.44 -24.80 -3.38
N LYS A 113 -24.52 -24.12 -2.23
CA LYS A 113 -25.75 -24.11 -1.42
C LYS A 113 -26.94 -23.44 -2.13
N LYS A 114 -26.72 -22.58 -3.12
CA LYS A 114 -27.79 -22.00 -3.96
C LYS A 114 -28.20 -22.90 -5.12
N LEU A 115 -27.30 -23.74 -5.61
CA LEU A 115 -27.54 -24.68 -6.72
C LEU A 115 -28.22 -25.98 -6.27
N ILE A 116 -28.07 -26.36 -5.00
CA ILE A 116 -28.83 -27.45 -4.39
C ILE A 116 -30.16 -26.88 -3.91
N LYS A 117 -31.13 -26.79 -4.83
CA LYS A 117 -32.54 -26.60 -4.55
C LYS A 117 -33.32 -27.68 -5.29
#